data_AF-A0A2P8CF28-F1
#
_entry.id   AF-A0A2P8CF28-F1
#
_cell.length_a   1.000
_cell.length_b   1.000
_cell.length_c   1.000
_cell.angle_alpha   90.00
_cell.angle_beta   90.00
_cell.angle_gamma   90.00
#
_symmetry.space_group_name_H-M   'P 1'
#
loop_
_entity.id
_entity.type
_entity.pdbx_description
1 polymer ?
#
loop_
_entity_poly.entity_id
_entity_poly.type
_entity_poly.pdbx_seq_one_letter_code
_entity_poly.pdbx_strand_id
1 'polypeptide(L)'
;MNMYPALPEFGLAAREWTVEYLFFISHYSFFIVLVSFFRNLSIDHRTTGDDVLSVLPLSSKWEEKWQLNYDKRELHFIQKTVSNMETIKTYENFPLGVVIQSSLVSLGIYGLGFFIMFRVGMALAWLYLLYILVLEYRLIRYDCINCYYWGRTCGFGKGRLSGLFFPKGEAANFCRKEMAWKDLIPDILVSLIPFVAGIVLLIVQFSWAVLIALAVLVVLTTSGNNYIRGTLTCKHCKQRELGCPAEQLFNKKK
;
A
#
# COMPACT_ATOMS: atom_id res chain seq x y z
N MET A 1 -46.13 43.46 -45.26
CA MET A 1 -44.78 43.82 -45.73
C MET A 1 -43.95 44.19 -44.51
N ASN A 2 -42.94 43.36 -44.23
CA ASN A 2 -41.68 43.57 -43.50
C ASN A 2 -41.70 44.15 -42.08
N MET A 3 -40.88 43.70 -41.13
CA MET A 3 -39.96 42.56 -40.99
C MET A 3 -39.45 42.74 -39.55
N TYR A 4 -39.78 41.84 -38.62
CA TYR A 4 -39.05 41.78 -37.36
C TYR A 4 -37.90 40.79 -37.54
N PRO A 5 -36.64 41.16 -37.24
CA PRO A 5 -35.54 40.23 -37.33
C PRO A 5 -35.67 39.19 -36.22
N ALA A 6 -35.57 37.92 -36.61
CA ALA A 6 -35.51 36.78 -35.70
C ALA A 6 -34.23 36.88 -34.85
N LEU A 7 -34.41 36.82 -33.53
CA LEU A 7 -33.32 36.65 -32.56
C LEU A 7 -32.72 35.24 -32.73
N PRO A 8 -31.38 35.10 -32.77
CA PRO A 8 -30.73 33.80 -32.91
C PRO A 8 -30.92 32.95 -31.65
N GLU A 9 -31.34 31.71 -31.85
CA GLU A 9 -31.42 30.66 -30.82
C GLU A 9 -30.02 30.28 -30.29
N PHE A 10 -29.50 31.03 -29.32
CA PHE A 10 -28.27 30.71 -28.57
C PHE A 10 -28.56 29.84 -27.31
N GLY A 11 -29.47 28.87 -27.42
CA GLY A 11 -30.04 28.17 -26.25
C GLY A 11 -29.35 26.87 -25.81
N LEU A 12 -28.58 26.20 -26.68
CA LEU A 12 -28.15 24.82 -26.44
C LEU A 12 -26.63 24.64 -26.24
N ALA A 13 -25.79 25.53 -26.76
CA ALA A 13 -24.35 25.42 -26.57
C ALA A 13 -23.91 25.81 -25.14
N ALA A 14 -24.59 26.76 -24.48
CA ALA A 14 -24.18 27.27 -23.16
C ALA A 14 -24.28 26.23 -22.01
N ARG A 15 -25.01 25.12 -22.21
CA ARG A 15 -25.18 24.08 -21.20
C ARG A 15 -24.02 23.09 -21.13
N GLU A 16 -23.26 22.90 -22.22
CA GLU A 16 -22.09 22.01 -22.22
C GLU A 16 -20.87 22.71 -21.60
N TRP A 17 -20.66 23.99 -21.90
CA TRP A 17 -19.54 24.78 -21.33
C TRP A 17 -19.66 24.99 -19.82
N THR A 18 -20.87 25.10 -19.27
CA THR A 18 -21.05 25.31 -17.83
C THR A 18 -20.68 24.08 -17.00
N VAL A 19 -20.87 22.86 -17.53
CA VAL A 19 -20.45 21.63 -16.85
C VAL A 19 -18.93 21.47 -16.90
N GLU A 20 -18.29 21.73 -18.04
CA GLU A 20 -16.83 21.69 -18.14
C GLU A 20 -16.16 22.77 -17.26
N TYR A 21 -16.72 23.98 -17.19
CA TYR A 21 -16.16 25.07 -16.38
C TYR A 21 -16.32 24.84 -14.87
N LEU A 22 -17.46 24.27 -14.43
CA LEU A 22 -17.66 23.86 -13.03
C LEU A 22 -16.75 22.67 -12.65
N PHE A 23 -16.49 21.75 -13.58
CA PHE A 23 -15.47 20.71 -13.40
C PHE A 23 -14.08 21.32 -13.25
N PHE A 24 -13.72 22.31 -14.08
CA PHE A 24 -12.41 22.97 -14.03
C PHE A 24 -12.16 23.72 -12.70
N ILE A 25 -13.16 24.42 -12.18
CA ILE A 25 -13.07 25.14 -10.89
C ILE A 25 -12.98 24.17 -9.69
N SER A 26 -13.70 23.04 -9.77
CA SER A 26 -13.61 21.96 -8.77
C SER A 26 -12.22 21.29 -8.78
N HIS A 27 -11.64 21.08 -9.97
CA HIS A 27 -10.31 20.47 -10.12
C HIS A 27 -9.20 21.37 -9.57
N TYR A 28 -9.29 22.68 -9.77
CA TYR A 28 -8.31 23.64 -9.24
C TYR A 28 -8.31 23.68 -7.70
N SER A 29 -9.51 23.62 -7.10
CA SER A 29 -9.67 23.61 -5.65
C SER A 29 -9.13 22.32 -5.02
N PHE A 30 -9.37 21.17 -5.68
CA PHE A 30 -8.84 19.88 -5.22
C PHE A 30 -7.32 19.81 -5.32
N PHE A 31 -6.73 20.41 -6.36
CA PHE A 31 -5.27 20.47 -6.54
C PHE A 31 -4.59 21.31 -5.44
N ILE A 32 -5.19 22.44 -5.05
CA ILE A 32 -4.69 23.28 -3.95
C ILE A 32 -4.76 22.55 -2.60
N VAL A 33 -5.84 21.80 -2.35
CA VAL A 33 -5.97 20.99 -1.12
C VAL A 33 -4.94 19.85 -1.10
N LEU A 34 -4.71 19.17 -2.23
CA LEU A 34 -3.73 18.09 -2.32
C LEU A 34 -2.30 18.59 -2.07
N VAL A 35 -1.91 19.70 -2.70
CA VAL A 35 -0.58 20.33 -2.52
C VAL A 35 -0.41 20.82 -1.08
N SER A 36 -1.46 21.37 -0.47
CA SER A 36 -1.43 21.83 0.92
C SER A 36 -1.34 20.66 1.91
N PHE A 37 -1.97 19.52 1.62
CA PHE A 37 -1.87 18.30 2.41
C PHE A 37 -0.44 17.72 2.40
N PHE A 38 0.23 17.71 1.24
CA PHE A 38 1.62 17.26 1.13
C PHE A 38 2.60 18.19 1.86
N ARG A 39 2.34 19.50 1.87
CA ARG A 39 3.20 20.47 2.57
C ARG A 39 3.11 20.34 4.10
N ASN A 40 2.00 19.84 4.63
CA ASN A 40 1.78 19.69 6.08
C ASN A 40 2.31 18.36 6.65
N LEU A 41 2.69 17.39 5.81
CA LEU A 41 3.26 16.10 6.22
C LEU A 41 4.78 16.17 6.54
N SER A 42 5.39 17.36 6.46
CA SER A 42 6.81 17.63 6.71
C SER A 42 7.07 18.29 8.08
N ILE A 43 6.38 17.85 9.13
CA ILE A 43 6.66 18.30 10.51
C ILE A 43 7.21 17.13 11.33
N ASP A 44 8.46 17.31 11.75
CA ASP A 44 9.35 16.38 12.44
C ASP A 44 8.95 16.28 13.92
N HIS A 45 8.65 15.08 14.40
CA HIS A 45 8.46 14.80 15.83
C HIS A 45 9.45 13.73 16.26
N ARG A 46 10.54 14.22 16.84
CA ARG A 46 11.52 13.44 17.60
C ARG A 46 11.10 13.50 19.07
N THR A 47 10.65 12.39 19.64
CA THR A 47 10.49 12.25 21.10
C THR A 47 11.03 10.91 21.60
N THR A 48 12.05 11.06 22.42
CA THR A 48 12.71 10.19 23.40
C THR A 48 11.76 9.51 24.39
N GLY A 49 12.21 8.40 24.99
CA GLY A 49 11.68 7.92 26.27
C GLY A 49 11.97 6.44 26.57
N ASP A 50 13.08 6.20 27.27
CA ASP A 50 13.35 5.00 28.06
C ASP A 50 12.37 4.90 29.26
N ASP A 51 12.08 3.69 29.76
CA ASP A 51 12.19 3.34 31.19
C ASP A 51 11.56 1.97 31.56
N VAL A 52 12.45 1.09 32.04
CA VAL A 52 12.38 0.26 33.26
C VAL A 52 11.02 -0.02 33.91
N LEU A 53 10.70 -1.31 34.12
CA LEU A 53 10.04 -1.73 35.37
C LEU A 53 10.37 -3.18 35.77
N SER A 54 11.02 -3.28 36.92
CA SER A 54 11.39 -4.46 37.69
C SER A 54 10.39 -4.76 38.81
N VAL A 55 10.54 -5.95 39.42
CA VAL A 55 10.06 -6.39 40.76
C VAL A 55 8.65 -7.03 40.74
N LEU A 56 8.42 -8.29 41.17
CA LEU A 56 8.43 -8.78 42.56
C LEU A 56 8.58 -10.31 42.70
N PRO A 57 9.09 -10.82 43.84
CA PRO A 57 9.22 -12.25 44.15
C PRO A 57 8.00 -12.79 44.89
N LEU A 58 7.54 -14.00 44.54
CA LEU A 58 6.37 -14.63 45.17
C LEU A 58 6.67 -16.08 45.60
N SER A 59 6.78 -16.26 46.92
CA SER A 59 6.29 -17.40 47.72
C SER A 59 6.61 -18.84 47.25
N SER A 60 7.72 -19.35 47.76
CA SER A 60 8.38 -20.64 47.47
C SER A 60 7.76 -21.91 48.10
N LYS A 61 6.43 -22.00 48.29
CA LYS A 61 5.83 -23.21 48.92
C LYS A 61 4.56 -23.75 48.27
N TRP A 62 4.06 -23.08 47.23
CA TRP A 62 2.98 -23.58 46.36
C TRP A 62 3.49 -24.14 45.02
N GLU A 63 4.79 -24.02 44.75
CA GLU A 63 5.41 -24.32 43.44
C GLU A 63 5.70 -25.81 43.19
N GLU A 64 6.10 -26.59 44.19
CA GLU A 64 6.57 -27.97 43.94
C GLU A 64 5.49 -28.93 43.45
N LYS A 65 4.22 -28.71 43.82
CA LYS A 65 3.11 -29.61 43.43
C LYS A 65 2.42 -29.20 42.12
N TRP A 66 2.54 -27.93 41.72
CA TRP A 66 2.08 -27.45 40.41
C TRP A 66 3.11 -27.67 39.31
N GLN A 67 4.42 -27.54 39.61
CA GLN A 67 5.48 -27.74 38.60
C GLN A 67 5.47 -29.16 38.01
N LEU A 68 5.32 -30.22 38.82
CA LEU A 68 5.41 -31.60 38.35
C LEU A 68 4.27 -32.05 37.41
N ASN A 69 3.11 -31.39 37.42
CA ASN A 69 1.95 -31.75 36.58
C ASN A 69 1.67 -30.73 35.45
N TYR A 70 2.26 -29.54 35.55
CA TYR A 70 2.30 -28.53 34.50
C TYR A 70 3.38 -28.90 33.45
N ASP A 71 4.53 -29.40 33.91
CA ASP A 71 5.71 -29.74 33.10
C ASP A 71 5.41 -30.78 32.00
N LYS A 72 4.68 -31.85 32.30
CA LYS A 72 4.39 -32.90 31.31
C LYS A 72 3.39 -32.51 30.21
N ARG A 73 2.41 -31.65 30.53
CA ARG A 73 1.40 -31.18 29.55
C ARG A 73 1.93 -30.00 28.72
N GLU A 74 2.70 -29.09 29.32
CA GLU A 74 3.38 -28.05 28.56
C GLU A 74 4.51 -28.61 27.69
N LEU A 75 5.34 -29.55 28.16
CA LEU A 75 6.36 -30.15 27.29
C LEU A 75 5.73 -30.87 26.10
N HIS A 76 4.60 -31.57 26.28
CA HIS A 76 3.91 -32.22 25.16
C HIS A 76 3.21 -31.22 24.23
N PHE A 77 2.77 -30.06 24.73
CA PHE A 77 2.20 -28.99 23.92
C PHE A 77 3.29 -28.21 23.19
N ILE A 78 4.38 -27.82 23.86
CA ILE A 78 5.58 -27.18 23.29
C ILE A 78 6.19 -28.10 22.24
N GLN A 79 6.39 -29.39 22.52
CA GLN A 79 6.98 -30.33 21.58
C GLN A 79 6.07 -30.61 20.38
N LYS A 80 4.73 -30.60 20.56
CA LYS A 80 3.77 -30.66 19.44
C LYS A 80 3.72 -29.35 18.64
N THR A 81 3.94 -28.21 19.28
CA THR A 81 4.01 -26.89 18.62
C THR A 81 5.35 -26.72 17.86
N VAL A 82 6.44 -27.26 18.41
CA VAL A 82 7.77 -27.30 17.80
C VAL A 82 7.85 -28.35 16.68
N SER A 83 7.19 -29.51 16.80
CA SER A 83 7.17 -30.52 15.72
C SER A 83 6.28 -30.15 14.54
N ASN A 84 5.34 -29.21 14.73
CA ASN A 84 4.52 -28.63 13.67
C ASN A 84 5.02 -27.24 13.20
N MET A 85 6.19 -26.79 13.67
CA MET A 85 6.93 -25.76 12.94
C MET A 85 7.44 -26.40 11.65
N GLU A 86 6.57 -26.47 10.64
CA GLU A 86 7.00 -26.55 9.26
C GLU A 86 8.08 -25.47 9.09
N THR A 87 9.30 -25.89 8.81
CA THR A 87 10.40 -24.99 8.48
C THR A 87 9.94 -24.17 7.29
N ILE A 88 9.52 -22.92 7.55
CA ILE A 88 9.00 -22.04 6.51
C ILE A 88 10.17 -21.82 5.56
N LYS A 89 10.10 -22.44 4.39
CA LYS A 89 11.17 -22.32 3.38
C LYS A 89 11.26 -20.86 2.96
N THR A 90 12.32 -20.18 3.37
CA THR A 90 12.66 -18.84 2.88
C THR A 90 13.34 -18.94 1.52
N TYR A 91 12.95 -18.09 0.59
CA TYR A 91 13.56 -18.08 -0.74
C TYR A 91 14.67 -17.05 -0.84
N GLU A 92 15.86 -17.46 -1.30
CA GLU A 92 16.93 -16.54 -1.67
C GLU A 92 16.63 -15.77 -2.96
N ASN A 93 15.96 -16.45 -3.89
CA ASN A 93 15.41 -15.91 -5.12
C ASN A 93 14.00 -16.46 -5.27
N PHE A 94 13.01 -15.57 -5.39
CA PHE A 94 11.64 -16.00 -5.60
C PHE A 94 11.47 -16.64 -6.98
N PRO A 95 10.65 -17.71 -7.10
CA PRO A 95 10.34 -18.28 -8.40
C PRO A 95 9.61 -17.24 -9.26
N LEU A 96 9.94 -17.20 -10.56
CA LEU A 96 9.41 -16.20 -11.50
C LEU A 96 7.88 -16.16 -11.54
N GLY A 97 7.20 -17.29 -11.35
CA GLY A 97 5.74 -17.35 -11.30
C GLY A 97 5.13 -16.45 -10.22
N VAL A 98 5.74 -16.41 -9.02
CA VAL A 98 5.27 -15.55 -7.92
C VAL A 98 5.48 -14.08 -8.26
N VAL A 99 6.61 -13.74 -8.91
CA VAL A 99 6.92 -12.38 -9.33
C VAL A 99 5.98 -11.89 -10.41
N ILE A 100 5.63 -12.75 -11.38
CA ILE A 100 4.69 -12.43 -12.44
C ILE A 100 3.30 -12.20 -11.84
N GLN A 101 2.84 -13.08 -10.94
CA GLN A 101 1.53 -12.93 -10.29
C GLN A 101 1.45 -11.64 -9.45
N SER A 102 2.48 -11.33 -8.66
CA SER A 102 2.50 -10.12 -7.83
C SER A 102 2.54 -8.85 -8.67
N SER A 103 3.29 -8.87 -9.77
CA SER A 103 3.39 -7.76 -10.72
C SER A 103 2.06 -7.56 -11.46
N LEU A 104 1.40 -8.64 -11.89
CA LEU A 104 0.10 -8.57 -12.56
C LEU A 104 -0.97 -7.95 -11.67
N VAL A 105 -1.04 -8.30 -10.38
CA VAL A 105 -2.01 -7.68 -9.48
C VAL A 105 -1.69 -6.20 -9.26
N SER A 106 -0.42 -5.83 -9.08
CA SER A 106 -0.02 -4.44 -8.92
C SER A 106 -0.35 -3.60 -10.17
N LEU A 107 0.00 -4.11 -11.37
CA LEU A 107 -0.33 -3.49 -12.64
C LEU A 107 -1.84 -3.42 -12.89
N GLY A 108 -2.59 -4.44 -12.46
CA GLY A 108 -4.06 -4.43 -12.52
C GLY A 108 -4.67 -3.31 -11.68
N ILE A 109 -4.18 -3.12 -10.45
CA ILE A 109 -4.62 -2.01 -9.59
C ILE A 109 -4.29 -0.66 -10.24
N TYR A 110 -3.08 -0.48 -10.77
CA TYR A 110 -2.66 0.76 -11.43
C TYR A 110 -3.46 1.03 -12.70
N GLY A 111 -3.66 0.01 -13.54
CA GLY A 111 -4.40 0.11 -14.79
C GLY A 111 -5.88 0.42 -14.56
N LEU A 112 -6.53 -0.22 -13.60
CA LEU A 112 -7.92 0.07 -13.23
C LEU A 112 -8.06 1.48 -12.64
N GLY A 113 -7.14 1.88 -11.76
CA GLY A 113 -7.12 3.23 -11.22
C GLY A 113 -6.96 4.28 -12.32
N PHE A 114 -6.02 4.06 -13.25
CA PHE A 114 -5.82 4.95 -14.39
C PHE A 114 -7.04 5.02 -15.30
N PHE A 115 -7.68 3.87 -15.59
CA PHE A 115 -8.91 3.83 -16.36
C PHE A 115 -10.03 4.66 -15.73
N ILE A 116 -10.24 4.53 -14.41
CA ILE A 116 -11.26 5.33 -13.70
C ILE A 116 -10.91 6.81 -13.76
N MET A 117 -9.66 7.18 -13.46
CA MET A 117 -9.23 8.59 -13.50
C MET A 117 -9.32 9.18 -14.92
N PHE A 118 -9.09 8.37 -15.96
CA PHE A 118 -9.25 8.76 -17.36
C PHE A 118 -10.69 9.09 -17.71
N ARG A 119 -11.66 8.39 -17.12
CA ARG A 119 -13.09 8.71 -17.28
C ARG A 119 -13.49 10.00 -16.57
N VAL A 120 -12.77 10.41 -15.53
CA VAL A 120 -12.97 11.72 -14.89
C VAL A 120 -12.35 12.83 -15.73
N GLY A 121 -11.14 12.61 -16.26
CA GLY A 121 -10.50 13.54 -17.18
C GLY A 121 -9.08 13.13 -17.52
N MET A 122 -8.66 13.43 -18.76
CA MET A 122 -7.33 13.04 -19.26
C MET A 122 -6.19 13.67 -18.44
N ALA A 123 -6.33 14.93 -18.02
CA ALA A 123 -5.32 15.61 -17.21
C ALA A 123 -5.12 14.92 -15.85
N LEU A 124 -6.20 14.52 -15.17
CA LEU A 124 -6.13 13.80 -13.90
C LEU A 124 -5.53 12.41 -14.06
N ALA A 125 -5.81 11.71 -15.17
CA ALA A 125 -5.23 10.41 -15.43
C ALA A 125 -3.70 10.47 -15.55
N TRP A 126 -3.18 11.49 -16.26
CA TRP A 126 -1.74 11.72 -16.36
C TRP A 126 -1.11 12.09 -15.02
N LEU A 127 -1.76 12.94 -14.23
CA LEU A 127 -1.31 13.28 -12.87
C LEU A 127 -1.28 12.04 -11.97
N TYR A 128 -2.30 11.18 -12.04
CA TYR A 128 -2.36 9.93 -11.30
C TYR A 128 -1.26 8.95 -11.74
N LEU A 129 -1.00 8.83 -13.04
CA LEU A 129 0.08 8.01 -13.55
C LEU A 129 1.45 8.51 -13.08
N LEU A 130 1.68 9.83 -13.18
CA LEU A 130 2.90 10.47 -12.67
C LEU A 130 3.07 10.21 -11.17
N TYR A 131 1.99 10.30 -10.39
CA TYR A 131 1.99 10.00 -8.96
C TYR A 131 2.43 8.55 -8.68
N ILE A 132 1.88 7.56 -9.38
CA ILE A 132 2.31 6.15 -9.23
C ILE A 132 3.80 6.01 -9.56
N LEU A 133 4.26 6.59 -10.67
CA LEU A 133 5.66 6.50 -11.09
C LEU A 133 6.61 7.10 -10.05
N VAL A 134 6.25 8.24 -9.45
CA VAL A 134 7.01 8.87 -8.37
C VAL A 134 7.07 7.96 -7.14
N LEU A 135 5.97 7.31 -6.77
CA LEU A 135 5.96 6.37 -5.63
C LEU A 135 6.81 5.12 -5.90
N GLU A 136 6.68 4.53 -7.08
CA GLU A 136 7.48 3.38 -7.49
C GLU A 136 8.97 3.73 -7.52
N TYR A 137 9.32 4.89 -8.09
CA TYR A 137 10.68 5.40 -8.09
C TYR A 137 11.21 5.58 -6.67
N ARG A 138 10.43 6.21 -5.77
CA ARG A 138 10.79 6.42 -4.36
C ARG A 138 11.05 5.09 -3.66
N LEU A 139 10.15 4.11 -3.81
CA LEU A 139 10.28 2.79 -3.20
C LEU A 139 11.54 2.05 -3.69
N ILE A 140 11.83 2.11 -4.99
CA ILE A 140 13.02 1.47 -5.55
C ILE A 140 14.28 2.20 -5.08
N ARG A 141 14.28 3.54 -5.08
CA ARG A 141 15.44 4.37 -4.76
C ARG A 141 15.81 4.39 -3.27
N TYR A 142 14.85 4.33 -2.37
CA TYR A 142 15.11 4.52 -0.93
C TYR A 142 14.97 3.23 -0.12
N ASP A 143 14.00 2.37 -0.46
CA ASP A 143 13.74 1.16 0.32
C ASP A 143 14.42 -0.07 -0.29
N CYS A 144 14.30 -0.29 -1.61
CA CYS A 144 14.82 -1.49 -2.25
C CYS A 144 16.36 -1.55 -2.28
N ILE A 145 17.04 -0.39 -2.28
CA ILE A 145 18.51 -0.30 -2.22
C ILE A 145 19.09 -0.90 -0.94
N ASN A 146 18.38 -0.73 0.17
CA ASN A 146 18.79 -1.21 1.49
C ASN A 146 18.19 -2.60 1.80
N CYS A 147 17.37 -3.17 0.91
CA CYS A 147 16.76 -4.47 1.15
C CYS A 147 17.76 -5.62 0.90
N TYR A 148 17.64 -6.74 1.63
CA TYR A 148 18.39 -7.98 1.39
C TYR A 148 18.36 -8.45 -0.06
N TYR A 149 17.22 -8.24 -0.74
CA TYR A 149 17.04 -8.66 -2.13
C TYR A 149 17.58 -7.66 -3.17
N TRP A 150 18.41 -6.69 -2.79
CA TRP A 150 19.09 -5.82 -3.76
C TRP A 150 19.92 -6.68 -4.75
N GLY A 151 19.67 -6.51 -6.05
CA GLY A 151 20.29 -7.30 -7.11
C GLY A 151 19.77 -8.73 -7.22
N ARG A 152 18.82 -9.15 -6.38
CA ARG A 152 18.18 -10.47 -6.38
C ARG A 152 16.70 -10.37 -6.71
N THR A 153 16.08 -11.50 -7.05
CA THR A 153 14.65 -11.55 -7.36
C THR A 153 13.83 -11.62 -6.07
N CYS A 154 13.26 -10.50 -5.64
CA CYS A 154 12.28 -10.46 -4.55
C CYS A 154 10.88 -10.87 -5.03
N GLY A 155 9.95 -11.13 -4.10
CA GLY A 155 8.57 -11.52 -4.43
C GLY A 155 7.79 -10.51 -5.28
N PHE A 156 8.24 -9.25 -5.33
CA PHE A 156 7.68 -8.18 -6.17
C PHE A 156 8.57 -7.82 -7.37
N GLY A 157 9.71 -8.49 -7.58
CA GLY A 157 10.68 -8.20 -8.64
C GLY A 157 11.49 -6.90 -8.49
N LYS A 158 11.08 -5.99 -7.61
CA LYS A 158 11.70 -4.66 -7.42
C LYS A 158 13.16 -4.69 -6.96
N GLY A 159 13.58 -5.74 -6.24
CA GLY A 159 14.98 -5.91 -5.81
C GLY A 159 15.96 -6.02 -6.99
N ARG A 160 15.55 -6.67 -8.08
CA ARG A 160 16.34 -6.80 -9.31
C ARG A 160 16.42 -5.47 -10.06
N LEU A 161 15.30 -4.73 -10.13
CA LEU A 161 15.28 -3.38 -10.70
C LEU A 161 16.22 -2.45 -9.90
N SER A 162 16.15 -2.50 -8.58
CA SER A 162 17.01 -1.68 -7.73
C SER A 162 18.50 -1.95 -7.93
N GLY A 163 18.90 -3.22 -8.11
CA GLY A 163 20.29 -3.57 -8.40
C GLY A 163 20.78 -3.18 -9.78
N LEU A 164 19.87 -2.96 -10.73
CA LEU A 164 20.18 -2.49 -12.07
C LEU A 164 20.36 -0.97 -12.11
N PHE A 165 19.51 -0.22 -11.43
CA PHE A 165 19.47 1.25 -11.52
C PHE A 165 20.30 1.98 -10.47
N PHE A 166 20.56 1.35 -9.32
CA PHE A 166 21.17 2.05 -8.18
C PHE A 166 22.22 1.21 -7.46
N PRO A 167 23.26 1.86 -6.89
CA PRO A 167 24.27 1.16 -6.09
C PRO A 167 23.67 0.58 -4.80
N LYS A 168 24.28 -0.48 -4.29
CA LYS A 168 23.84 -1.16 -3.07
C LYS A 168 24.00 -0.25 -1.86
N GLY A 169 22.98 -0.21 -1.01
CA GLY A 169 23.04 0.43 0.31
C GLY A 169 23.38 -0.56 1.42
N GLU A 170 23.19 -0.14 2.66
CA GLU A 170 23.44 -1.00 3.82
C GLU A 170 22.16 -1.66 4.30
N ALA A 171 22.18 -2.99 4.42
CA ALA A 171 21.00 -3.75 4.87
C ALA A 171 20.55 -3.37 6.30
N ALA A 172 21.49 -2.98 7.16
CA ALA A 172 21.21 -2.52 8.51
C ALA A 172 20.34 -1.24 8.52
N ASN A 173 20.45 -0.37 7.51
CA ASN A 173 19.62 0.83 7.42
C ASN A 173 18.15 0.52 7.16
N PHE A 174 17.86 -0.61 6.51
CA PHE A 174 16.49 -1.06 6.31
C PHE A 174 15.84 -1.50 7.62
N CYS A 175 16.57 -2.27 8.44
CA CYS A 175 16.05 -2.78 9.72
C CYS A 175 15.91 -1.69 10.79
N ARG A 176 16.77 -0.65 10.74
CA ARG A 176 16.71 0.51 11.64
C ARG A 176 15.64 1.53 11.27
N LYS A 177 15.07 1.45 10.06
CA LYS A 177 14.03 2.39 9.63
C LYS A 177 12.73 2.07 10.34
N GLU A 178 12.28 2.98 11.19
CA GLU A 178 10.91 2.92 11.70
C GLU A 178 9.93 3.30 10.59
N MET A 179 9.00 2.40 10.27
CA MET A 179 7.92 2.79 9.38
C MET A 179 6.87 3.58 10.15
N ALA A 180 6.67 4.81 9.71
CA ALA A 180 5.62 5.67 10.20
C ALA A 180 4.39 5.59 9.28
N TRP A 181 3.22 6.00 9.79
CA TRP A 181 1.99 6.06 8.99
C TRP A 181 2.14 6.88 7.70
N LYS A 182 2.99 7.92 7.71
CA LYS A 182 3.33 8.73 6.53
C LYS A 182 3.95 7.93 5.38
N ASP A 183 4.60 6.80 5.65
CA ASP A 183 5.21 5.96 4.63
C ASP A 183 4.17 5.05 3.98
N LEU A 184 3.12 4.68 4.73
CA LEU A 184 2.02 3.81 4.28
C LEU A 184 0.89 4.59 3.58
N ILE A 185 0.63 5.82 4.00
CA ILE A 185 -0.43 6.69 3.43
C ILE A 185 -0.35 6.76 1.90
N PRO A 186 0.81 7.04 1.28
CA PRO A 186 0.89 7.17 -0.17
C PRO A 186 0.47 5.91 -0.91
N ASP A 187 0.81 4.73 -0.40
CA ASP A 187 0.43 3.44 -0.98
C ASP A 187 -1.08 3.20 -0.88
N ILE A 188 -1.72 3.58 0.23
CA ILE A 188 -3.18 3.51 0.39
C ILE A 188 -3.87 4.49 -0.57
N LEU A 189 -3.30 5.67 -0.78
CA LEU A 189 -3.84 6.69 -1.68
C LEU A 189 -3.90 6.22 -3.14
N VAL A 190 -3.00 5.32 -3.57
CA VAL A 190 -3.01 4.77 -4.93
C VAL A 190 -4.34 4.10 -5.26
N SER A 191 -4.94 3.35 -4.32
CA SER A 191 -6.25 2.73 -4.54
C SER A 191 -7.41 3.60 -4.08
N LEU A 192 -7.22 4.41 -3.03
CA LEU A 192 -8.31 5.21 -2.44
C LEU A 192 -8.77 6.34 -3.36
N ILE A 193 -7.84 7.03 -4.04
CA ILE A 193 -8.17 8.12 -4.97
C ILE A 193 -9.07 7.65 -6.11
N PRO A 194 -8.70 6.63 -6.92
CA PRO A 194 -9.57 6.13 -7.97
C PRO A 194 -10.85 5.49 -7.44
N PHE A 195 -10.84 4.93 -6.23
CA PHE A 195 -12.06 4.39 -5.61
C PHE A 195 -13.10 5.50 -5.34
N VAL A 196 -12.70 6.58 -4.68
CA VAL A 196 -13.59 7.72 -4.40
C VAL A 196 -14.03 8.38 -5.71
N ALA A 197 -13.10 8.58 -6.64
CA ALA A 197 -13.42 9.13 -7.96
C ALA A 197 -14.44 8.27 -8.72
N GLY A 198 -14.31 6.94 -8.67
CA GLY A 198 -15.25 6.01 -9.26
C GLY A 198 -16.65 6.07 -8.64
N ILE A 199 -16.76 6.21 -7.31
CA ILE A 199 -18.06 6.39 -6.64
C ILE A 199 -18.72 7.69 -7.09
N VAL A 200 -17.99 8.80 -7.08
CA VAL A 200 -18.51 10.11 -7.53
C VAL A 200 -18.97 10.01 -8.99
N LEU A 201 -18.18 9.37 -9.85
CA LEU A 201 -18.52 9.19 -11.25
C LEU A 201 -19.79 8.36 -11.44
N LEU A 202 -20.00 7.30 -10.64
CA LEU A 202 -21.23 6.49 -10.68
C LEU A 202 -22.47 7.26 -10.24
N ILE A 203 -22.34 8.21 -9.31
CA ILE A 203 -23.44 9.06 -8.85
C ILE A 203 -23.80 10.12 -9.91
N VAL A 204 -22.79 10.73 -10.55
CA VAL A 204 -23.00 11.75 -11.58
C VAL A 204 -23.49 11.13 -12.89
N GLN A 205 -22.83 10.06 -13.34
CA GLN A 205 -23.12 9.39 -14.60
C GLN A 205 -22.86 7.88 -14.46
N PHE A 206 -23.92 7.15 -14.15
CA PHE A 206 -23.85 5.70 -13.97
C PHE A 206 -23.31 4.99 -15.23
N SER A 207 -22.31 4.14 -15.04
CA SER A 207 -21.69 3.35 -16.10
C SER A 207 -21.31 1.96 -15.58
N TRP A 208 -21.81 0.92 -16.25
CA TRP A 208 -21.47 -0.47 -15.93
C TRP A 208 -19.98 -0.75 -15.98
N ALA A 209 -19.25 -0.13 -16.92
CA ALA A 209 -17.81 -0.28 -17.02
C ALA A 209 -17.08 0.26 -15.77
N VAL A 210 -17.50 1.42 -15.26
CA VAL A 210 -16.93 2.01 -14.04
C VAL A 210 -17.28 1.17 -12.82
N LEU A 211 -18.52 0.67 -12.75
CA LEU A 211 -18.97 -0.19 -11.64
C LEU A 211 -18.14 -1.49 -11.58
N ILE A 212 -17.95 -2.17 -12.71
CA ILE A 212 -17.14 -3.38 -12.79
C ILE A 212 -15.69 -3.07 -12.45
N ALA A 213 -15.10 -2.00 -13.02
CA ALA A 213 -13.73 -1.60 -12.72
C ALA A 213 -13.52 -1.32 -11.23
N LEU A 214 -14.47 -0.65 -10.59
CA LEU A 214 -14.45 -0.34 -9.16
C LEU A 214 -14.57 -1.61 -8.30
N ALA A 215 -15.47 -2.52 -8.66
CA ALA A 215 -15.62 -3.81 -7.96
C ALA A 215 -14.33 -4.64 -8.05
N VAL A 216 -13.73 -4.73 -9.24
CA VAL A 216 -12.45 -5.44 -9.44
C VAL A 216 -11.32 -4.75 -8.68
N LEU A 217 -11.27 -3.41 -8.67
CA LEU A 217 -10.28 -2.66 -7.90
C LEU A 217 -10.35 -3.00 -6.40
N VAL A 218 -11.56 -3.05 -5.82
CA VAL A 218 -11.76 -3.45 -4.41
C VAL A 218 -11.27 -4.88 -4.16
N VAL A 219 -11.63 -5.83 -5.03
CA VAL A 219 -11.21 -7.23 -4.90
C VAL A 219 -9.68 -7.38 -4.98
N LEU A 220 -9.03 -6.70 -5.93
CA LEU A 220 -7.57 -6.77 -6.07
C LEU A 220 -6.85 -6.10 -4.89
N THR A 221 -7.34 -4.95 -4.44
CA THR A 221 -6.70 -4.17 -3.36
C THR A 221 -6.85 -4.83 -1.99
N THR A 222 -7.92 -5.59 -1.77
CA THR A 222 -8.16 -6.35 -0.53
C THR A 222 -7.65 -7.78 -0.67
N SER A 223 -8.44 -8.68 -1.27
CA SER A 223 -8.16 -10.10 -1.39
C SER A 223 -6.88 -10.38 -2.18
N GLY A 224 -6.67 -9.69 -3.30
CA GLY A 224 -5.48 -9.88 -4.14
C GLY A 224 -4.18 -9.56 -3.39
N ASN A 225 -4.10 -8.37 -2.79
CA ASN A 225 -2.96 -7.97 -1.98
C ASN A 225 -2.77 -8.85 -0.75
N ASN A 226 -3.84 -9.22 -0.04
CA ASN A 226 -3.76 -10.08 1.14
C ASN A 226 -3.24 -11.47 0.79
N TYR A 227 -3.68 -12.04 -0.34
CA TYR A 227 -3.18 -13.32 -0.82
C TYR A 227 -1.70 -13.21 -1.22
N ILE A 228 -1.32 -12.28 -2.10
CA ILE A 228 0.08 -12.15 -2.55
C ILE A 228 1.02 -11.84 -1.39
N ARG A 229 0.67 -10.89 -0.52
CA ARG A 229 1.50 -10.48 0.61
C ARG A 229 1.52 -11.56 1.68
N GLY A 230 0.35 -12.03 2.11
CA GLY A 230 0.22 -12.96 3.23
C GLY A 230 0.69 -14.38 2.93
N THR A 231 0.31 -14.94 1.78
CA THR A 231 0.57 -16.37 1.49
C THR A 231 1.82 -16.57 0.62
N LEU A 232 2.00 -15.76 -0.43
CA LEU A 232 3.03 -16.01 -1.43
C LEU A 232 4.38 -15.35 -1.13
N THR A 233 4.39 -14.11 -0.64
CA THR A 233 5.62 -13.31 -0.57
C THR A 233 6.14 -13.12 0.86
N CYS A 234 5.40 -12.46 1.76
CA CYS A 234 5.90 -12.13 3.10
C CYS A 234 6.18 -13.38 3.95
N LYS A 235 5.38 -14.45 3.80
CA LYS A 235 5.61 -15.73 4.50
C LYS A 235 7.00 -16.30 4.18
N HIS A 236 7.46 -16.17 2.94
CA HIS A 236 8.71 -16.79 2.46
C HIS A 236 9.87 -15.78 2.28
N CYS A 237 9.73 -14.57 2.82
CA CYS A 237 10.66 -13.47 2.63
C CYS A 237 11.81 -13.53 3.65
N LYS A 238 13.06 -13.61 3.19
CA LYS A 238 14.26 -13.63 4.05
C LYS A 238 14.52 -12.29 4.76
N GLN A 239 14.07 -11.17 4.17
CA GLN A 239 14.12 -9.85 4.83
C GLN A 239 13.27 -9.82 6.11
N ARG A 240 12.23 -10.65 6.20
CA ARG A 240 11.38 -10.75 7.38
C ARG A 240 12.19 -11.21 8.60
N GLU A 241 13.02 -12.24 8.43
CA GLU A 241 13.87 -12.80 9.48
C GLU A 241 14.95 -11.80 9.96
N LEU A 242 15.42 -10.95 9.05
CA LEU A 242 16.41 -9.90 9.37
C LEU A 242 15.80 -8.66 10.03
N GLY A 243 14.46 -8.54 10.01
CA GLY A 243 13.73 -7.36 10.44
C GLY A 243 13.06 -6.66 9.26
N CYS A 244 11.74 -6.79 9.19
CA CYS A 244 10.90 -6.01 8.28
C CYS A 244 10.16 -4.92 9.08
N PRO A 245 10.38 -3.63 8.80
CA PRO A 245 9.65 -2.54 9.45
C PRO A 245 8.12 -2.67 9.35
N ALA A 246 7.63 -3.29 8.26
CA ALA A 246 6.20 -3.53 8.07
C ALA A 246 5.65 -4.53 9.08
N GLU A 247 6.39 -5.59 9.38
CA GLU A 247 5.95 -6.58 10.37
C GLU A 247 5.92 -5.98 11.77
N GLN A 248 6.90 -5.14 12.12
CA GLN A 248 6.94 -4.45 13.41
C GLN A 248 5.72 -3.54 13.61
N LEU A 249 5.26 -2.85 12.56
CA LEU A 249 4.06 -2.01 12.61
C LEU A 249 2.80 -2.84 12.95
N PHE A 250 2.68 -4.05 12.40
CA PHE A 250 1.51 -4.91 12.63
C PHE A 250 1.62 -5.79 13.87
N ASN A 251 2.84 -6.05 14.37
CA ASN A 251 3.11 -6.94 15.50
C ASN A 251 3.36 -6.19 16.84
N LYS A 252 3.28 -4.86 16.87
CA LYS A 252 3.45 -4.02 18.09
C LYS A 252 2.40 -4.26 19.20
N LYS A 253 1.58 -5.30 19.12
CA LYS A 253 0.52 -5.67 20.09
C LYS A 253 0.65 -7.12 20.59
N LYS A 254 1.82 -7.52 21.05
CA LYS A 254 1.95 -8.66 21.97
C LYS A 254 2.73 -8.25 23.19
#